data_AF-A0A8S3HA21-F1
#
_entry.id   AF-A0A8S3HA21-F1
#
_cell.length_a   1.000
_cell.length_b   1.000
_cell.length_c   1.000
_cell.angle_alpha   90.00
_cell.angle_beta   90.00
_cell.angle_gamma   90.00
#
_symmetry.space_group_name_H-M   'P 1'
#
loop_
_entity.id
_entity.type
_entity.pdbx_description
1 polymer ?
#
loop_
_entity_poly.entity_id
_entity_poly.type
_entity_poly.pdbx_seq_one_letter_code
_entity_poly.pdbx_strand_id
1 'polypeptide(L)'
;DLNHSNQYITGLALCALGTICSPEMSRDLGGEVERLMKSTNPYLKKKAVLCAVRIIRKVPEQYDVFQNSVRSLLTEKNHGVLLTAMTLANEMCQQNAQALHSFRKLVPNLVRILKTLIMSGYSPEHDVAGISDPFLQIYLLRLLRVLGRNDNEASETMNDILAQVSTNTENSKNVGNAILYETVLTIMDIKSESGLRVLAVNILGRFLINNDKNIRYVALNTLLRVVHADHNAVQRHRATVV
;
A
#
# COMPACT_ATOMS: atom_id res chain seq x y z
N ASP A 1 11.53 26.22 -14.42
CA ASP A 1 11.86 24.78 -14.54
C ASP A 1 10.66 23.84 -14.69
N LEU A 2 9.61 23.93 -13.86
CA LEU A 2 8.46 23.02 -13.95
C LEU A 2 7.65 23.09 -15.26
N ASN A 3 7.77 24.21 -15.99
CA ASN A 3 7.13 24.44 -17.30
C ASN A 3 8.07 24.22 -18.49
N HIS A 4 9.24 23.63 -18.26
CA HIS A 4 10.21 23.39 -19.33
C HIS A 4 9.71 22.29 -20.28
N SER A 5 9.98 22.43 -21.58
CA SER A 5 9.57 21.46 -22.62
C SER A 5 10.27 20.10 -22.46
N ASN A 6 11.53 20.12 -22.03
CA ASN A 6 12.30 18.92 -21.70
C ASN A 6 11.82 18.28 -20.38
N GLN A 7 11.24 17.08 -20.49
CA GLN A 7 10.77 16.27 -19.37
C GLN A 7 11.84 15.97 -18.31
N TYR A 8 13.12 15.90 -18.66
CA TYR A 8 14.18 15.59 -17.71
C TYR A 8 14.49 16.78 -16.80
N ILE A 9 14.40 18.01 -17.32
CA ILE A 9 14.55 19.24 -16.54
C ILE A 9 13.37 19.37 -15.56
N THR A 10 12.15 19.17 -16.05
CA THR A 10 10.94 19.13 -15.21
C THR A 10 11.04 18.02 -14.16
N GLY A 11 11.55 16.85 -14.54
CA GLY A 11 11.77 15.72 -13.65
C GLY A 11 12.81 15.98 -12.56
N LEU A 12 13.85 16.77 -12.86
CA LEU A 12 14.85 17.20 -11.89
C LEU A 12 14.26 18.22 -10.91
N ALA A 13 13.50 19.20 -11.41
CA ALA A 13 12.79 20.17 -10.59
C ALA A 13 11.80 19.50 -9.61
N LEU A 14 11.01 18.52 -10.09
CA LEU A 14 10.12 17.72 -9.25
C LEU A 14 10.88 16.91 -8.19
N CYS A 15 12.06 16.39 -8.53
CA CYS A 15 12.90 15.63 -7.61
C CYS A 15 13.49 16.52 -6.51
N ALA A 16 13.99 17.70 -6.89
CA ALA A 16 14.48 18.71 -5.95
C ALA A 16 13.34 19.15 -5.02
N LEU A 17 12.20 19.53 -5.57
CA LEU A 17 11.02 19.93 -4.80
C LEU A 17 10.59 18.80 -3.85
N GLY A 18 10.45 17.57 -4.33
CA GLY A 18 10.08 16.42 -3.50
C GLY A 18 11.06 16.07 -2.36
N THR A 19 12.30 16.57 -2.43
CA THR A 19 13.34 16.29 -1.42
C THR A 19 13.46 17.43 -0.41
N ILE A 20 13.60 18.67 -0.89
CA ILE A 20 13.93 19.85 -0.06
C ILE A 20 12.77 20.85 0.11
N CYS A 21 11.53 20.45 -0.20
CA CYS A 21 10.36 21.35 -0.06
C CYS A 21 10.22 21.94 1.35
N SER A 22 10.11 23.28 1.42
CA SER A 22 9.60 23.98 2.61
C SER A 22 8.06 24.03 2.61
N PRO A 23 7.42 24.32 3.76
CA PRO A 23 5.97 24.54 3.81
C PRO A 23 5.49 25.68 2.90
N GLU A 24 6.27 26.75 2.77
CA GLU A 24 5.96 27.91 1.92
C GLU A 24 6.01 27.51 0.44
N MET A 25 7.11 26.86 0.01
CA MET A 25 7.23 26.31 -1.34
C MET A 25 6.10 25.33 -1.68
N SER A 26 5.69 24.53 -0.69
CA SER A 26 4.59 23.58 -0.84
C SER A 26 3.29 24.30 -1.17
N ARG A 27 2.99 25.43 -0.50
CA ARG A 27 1.78 26.26 -0.75
C ARG A 27 1.81 26.91 -2.12
N ASP A 28 2.95 27.47 -2.49
CA ASP A 28 3.08 28.21 -3.73
C ASP A 28 3.08 27.29 -4.96
N LEU A 29 3.66 26.09 -4.85
CA LEU A 29 3.89 25.17 -5.98
C LEU A 29 2.91 23.99 -6.04
N GLY A 30 2.01 23.83 -5.07
CA GLY A 30 1.06 22.71 -5.01
C GLY A 30 0.21 22.58 -6.28
N GLY A 31 -0.30 23.70 -6.80
CA GLY A 31 -1.08 23.73 -8.04
C GLY A 31 -0.29 23.30 -9.29
N GLU A 32 1.00 23.65 -9.38
CA GLU A 32 1.86 23.22 -10.49
C GLU A 32 2.16 21.72 -10.44
N VAL A 33 2.35 21.18 -9.23
CA VAL A 33 2.53 19.73 -9.05
C VAL A 33 1.26 18.98 -9.43
N GLU A 34 0.08 19.48 -9.04
CA GLU A 34 -1.22 18.93 -9.41
C GLU A 34 -1.41 18.87 -10.94
N ARG A 35 -1.07 19.97 -11.62
CA ARG A 35 -1.10 20.02 -13.09
C ARG A 35 -0.18 18.97 -13.72
N LEU A 36 1.02 18.77 -13.17
CA LEU A 36 1.97 17.76 -13.66
C LEU A 36 1.52 16.32 -13.35
N MET A 37 0.73 16.10 -12.29
CA MET A 37 0.10 14.79 -12.01
C MET A 37 -0.92 14.40 -13.10
N LYS A 38 -1.50 15.38 -13.81
CA LYS A 38 -2.41 15.17 -14.94
C LYS A 38 -1.70 15.04 -16.29
N SER A 39 -0.36 15.07 -16.33
CA SER A 39 0.40 14.89 -17.57
C SER A 39 0.09 13.54 -18.22
N THR A 40 0.19 13.45 -19.55
CA THR A 40 0.12 12.15 -20.24
C THR A 40 1.38 11.32 -20.05
N ASN A 41 2.50 11.94 -19.65
CA ASN A 41 3.80 11.29 -19.53
C ASN A 41 3.95 10.57 -18.17
N PRO A 42 4.05 9.22 -18.14
CA PRO A 42 4.20 8.45 -16.90
C PRO A 42 5.46 8.81 -16.10
N TYR A 43 6.55 9.23 -16.77
CA TYR A 43 7.79 9.63 -16.12
C TYR A 43 7.61 10.88 -15.25
N LEU A 44 6.86 11.87 -15.75
CA LEU A 44 6.54 13.08 -15.01
C LEU A 44 5.47 12.80 -13.95
N LYS A 45 4.43 12.04 -14.29
CA LYS A 45 3.36 11.67 -13.35
C LYS A 45 3.91 11.05 -12.07
N LYS A 46 4.71 9.99 -12.16
CA LYS A 46 5.25 9.31 -10.96
C LYS A 46 6.07 10.25 -10.06
N LYS A 47 6.84 11.18 -10.65
CA LYS A 47 7.64 12.16 -9.91
C LYS A 47 6.76 13.24 -9.28
N ALA A 48 5.76 13.73 -10.00
CA ALA A 48 4.81 14.71 -9.51
C ALA A 48 3.99 14.16 -8.34
N VAL A 49 3.52 12.91 -8.46
CA VAL A 49 2.78 12.23 -7.39
C VAL A 49 3.64 12.06 -6.14
N LEU A 50 4.90 11.61 -6.25
CA LEU A 50 5.81 11.53 -5.10
C LEU A 50 6.15 12.90 -4.50
N CYS A 51 6.26 13.93 -5.33
CA CYS A 51 6.41 15.30 -4.85
C CYS A 51 5.16 15.74 -4.04
N ALA A 52 3.96 15.41 -4.52
CA ALA A 52 2.72 15.66 -3.80
C ALA A 52 2.65 14.92 -2.46
N VAL A 53 3.24 13.71 -2.34
CA VAL A 53 3.39 13.02 -1.03
C VAL A 53 4.16 13.90 -0.05
N ARG A 54 5.26 14.51 -0.48
CA ARG A 54 6.06 15.40 0.36
C ARG A 54 5.30 16.65 0.75
N ILE A 55 4.56 17.23 -0.19
CA ILE A 55 3.72 18.42 0.03
C ILE A 55 2.65 18.10 1.08
N ILE A 56 1.88 17.03 0.93
CA ILE A 56 0.87 16.62 1.91
C ILE A 56 1.48 16.39 3.29
N ARG A 57 2.66 15.75 3.37
CA ARG A 57 3.40 15.58 4.64
C ARG A 57 3.75 16.87 5.35
N LYS A 58 3.97 17.96 4.60
CA LYS A 58 4.36 19.26 5.14
C LYS A 58 3.16 20.16 5.38
N VAL A 59 2.17 20.09 4.50
CA VAL A 59 1.03 20.99 4.42
C VAL A 59 -0.24 20.16 4.17
N PRO A 60 -0.79 19.51 5.21
CA PRO A 60 -1.91 18.57 5.07
C PRO A 60 -3.21 19.24 4.59
N GLU A 61 -3.34 20.55 4.83
CA GLU A 61 -4.41 21.43 4.36
C GLU A 61 -4.56 21.48 2.83
N GLN A 62 -3.54 21.07 2.06
CA GLN A 62 -3.63 20.98 0.58
C GLN A 62 -4.31 19.71 0.06
N TYR A 63 -4.96 18.93 0.92
CA TYR A 63 -5.71 17.74 0.52
C TYR A 63 -6.62 17.98 -0.69
N ASP A 64 -7.38 19.09 -0.68
CA ASP A 64 -8.38 19.37 -1.70
C ASP A 64 -7.80 19.57 -3.10
N VAL A 65 -6.54 20.03 -3.18
CA VAL A 65 -5.81 20.21 -4.44
C VAL A 65 -5.59 18.86 -5.11
N PHE A 66 -5.17 17.85 -4.35
CA PHE A 66 -4.71 16.58 -4.92
C PHE A 66 -5.79 15.50 -5.01
N GLN A 67 -6.86 15.58 -4.21
CA GLN A 67 -7.83 14.48 -4.04
C GLN A 67 -8.39 13.92 -5.36
N ASN A 68 -8.77 14.81 -6.28
CA ASN A 68 -9.40 14.42 -7.55
C ASN A 68 -8.39 13.72 -8.47
N SER A 69 -7.16 14.25 -8.51
CA SER A 69 -6.07 13.65 -9.28
C SER A 69 -5.71 12.26 -8.75
N VAL A 70 -5.64 12.05 -7.44
CA VAL A 70 -5.37 10.71 -6.87
C VAL A 70 -6.44 9.69 -7.25
N ARG A 71 -7.72 10.06 -7.18
CA ARG A 71 -8.82 9.15 -7.57
C ARG A 71 -8.70 8.69 -9.01
N SER A 72 -8.32 9.59 -9.93
CA SER A 72 -8.08 9.23 -11.33
C SER A 72 -6.86 8.33 -11.48
N LEU A 73 -5.76 8.64 -10.79
CA LEU A 73 -4.50 7.88 -10.87
C LEU A 73 -4.61 6.45 -10.30
N LEU A 74 -5.52 6.19 -9.37
CA LEU A 74 -5.80 4.84 -8.85
C LEU A 74 -6.48 3.91 -9.89
N THR A 75 -6.77 4.41 -11.09
CA THR A 75 -7.29 3.63 -12.22
C THR A 75 -6.29 3.47 -13.37
N GLU A 76 -5.07 4.01 -13.22
CA GLU A 76 -4.01 3.92 -14.23
C GLU A 76 -3.50 2.49 -14.42
N LYS A 77 -3.13 2.19 -15.66
CA LYS A 77 -2.55 0.88 -16.02
C LYS A 77 -1.06 0.81 -15.73
N ASN A 78 -0.36 1.94 -15.70
CA ASN A 78 1.07 1.97 -15.46
C ASN A 78 1.35 1.67 -13.97
N HIS A 79 1.99 0.54 -13.69
CA HIS A 79 2.28 0.09 -12.32
C HIS A 79 3.09 1.10 -11.51
N GLY A 80 4.06 1.78 -12.15
CA GLY A 80 4.87 2.80 -11.48
C GLY A 80 4.05 4.02 -11.04
N VAL A 81 3.14 4.50 -11.91
CA VAL A 81 2.22 5.57 -11.55
C VAL A 81 1.27 5.11 -10.45
N LEU A 82 0.71 3.91 -10.59
CA LEU A 82 -0.24 3.34 -9.64
C LEU A 82 0.37 3.16 -8.23
N LEU A 83 1.61 2.67 -8.14
CA LEU A 83 2.37 2.54 -6.90
C LEU A 83 2.54 3.91 -6.20
N THR A 84 2.92 4.93 -6.96
CA THR A 84 3.05 6.29 -6.41
C THR A 84 1.69 6.86 -5.98
N ALA A 85 0.62 6.58 -6.73
CA ALA A 85 -0.73 7.02 -6.40
C ALA A 85 -1.24 6.38 -5.09
N MET A 86 -0.96 5.09 -4.87
CA MET A 86 -1.27 4.41 -3.62
C MET A 86 -0.47 4.97 -2.44
N THR A 87 0.80 5.31 -2.67
CA THR A 87 1.63 5.96 -1.65
C THR A 87 1.03 7.29 -1.22
N LEU A 88 0.58 8.12 -2.17
CA LEU A 88 -0.09 9.39 -1.89
C LEU A 88 -1.46 9.19 -1.23
N ALA A 89 -2.27 8.25 -1.72
CA ALA A 89 -3.57 7.94 -1.13
C ALA A 89 -3.42 7.50 0.33
N ASN A 90 -2.43 6.65 0.63
CA ASN A 90 -2.14 6.18 1.98
C ASN A 90 -1.75 7.34 2.90
N GLU A 91 -0.88 8.26 2.43
CA GLU A 91 -0.49 9.45 3.18
C GLU A 91 -1.70 10.35 3.47
N MET A 92 -2.54 10.60 2.48
CA MET A 92 -3.75 11.42 2.64
C MET A 92 -4.74 10.78 3.63
N CYS A 93 -4.93 9.47 3.57
CA CYS A 93 -5.84 8.76 4.49
C CYS A 93 -5.35 8.76 5.94
N GLN A 94 -4.03 8.78 6.17
CA GLN A 94 -3.47 8.82 7.52
C GLN A 94 -3.60 10.19 8.19
N GLN A 95 -3.60 11.26 7.39
CA GLN A 95 -3.61 12.63 7.91
C GLN A 95 -4.99 13.28 7.90
N ASN A 96 -5.92 12.82 7.06
CA ASN A 96 -7.24 13.42 6.91
C ASN A 96 -8.36 12.37 6.93
N ALA A 97 -9.25 12.46 7.92
CA ALA A 97 -10.40 11.57 8.05
C ALA A 97 -11.41 11.70 6.89
N GLN A 98 -11.60 12.89 6.33
CA GLN A 98 -12.45 13.07 5.16
C GLN A 98 -11.89 12.34 3.94
N ALA A 99 -10.56 12.36 3.79
CA ALA A 99 -9.87 11.58 2.76
C ALA A 99 -10.18 10.10 2.90
N LEU A 100 -10.03 9.56 4.11
CA LEU A 100 -10.33 8.17 4.43
C LEU A 100 -11.74 7.77 3.99
N HIS A 101 -12.77 8.54 4.38
CA HIS A 101 -14.16 8.29 3.99
C HIS A 101 -14.36 8.33 2.47
N SER A 102 -13.72 9.28 1.79
CA SER A 102 -13.76 9.42 0.34
C SER A 102 -13.14 8.21 -0.37
N PHE A 103 -11.96 7.77 0.07
CA PHE A 103 -11.20 6.70 -0.57
C PHE A 103 -11.75 5.30 -0.27
N ARG A 104 -12.50 5.10 0.82
CA ARG A 104 -13.21 3.83 1.10
C ARG A 104 -14.12 3.39 -0.04
N LYS A 105 -14.76 4.33 -0.74
CA LYS A 105 -15.60 4.03 -1.92
C LYS A 105 -14.82 3.39 -3.08
N LEU A 106 -13.49 3.49 -3.10
CA LEU A 106 -12.63 2.88 -4.11
C LEU A 106 -12.15 1.47 -3.74
N VAL A 107 -12.45 0.98 -2.53
CA VAL A 107 -12.03 -0.36 -2.08
C VAL A 107 -12.39 -1.46 -3.08
N PRO A 108 -13.62 -1.55 -3.64
CA PRO A 108 -13.94 -2.57 -4.64
C PRO A 108 -13.02 -2.53 -5.88
N ASN A 109 -12.63 -1.33 -6.32
CA ASN A 109 -11.72 -1.18 -7.45
C ASN A 109 -10.29 -1.61 -7.09
N LEU A 110 -9.80 -1.27 -5.89
CA LEU A 110 -8.49 -1.71 -5.41
C LEU A 110 -8.42 -3.23 -5.26
N VAL A 111 -9.49 -3.85 -4.74
CA VAL A 111 -9.65 -5.30 -4.66
C VAL A 111 -9.56 -5.94 -6.05
N ARG A 112 -10.25 -5.36 -7.05
CA ARG A 112 -10.18 -5.84 -8.44
C ARG A 112 -8.76 -5.76 -9.02
N ILE A 113 -8.04 -4.66 -8.78
CA ILE A 113 -6.65 -4.51 -9.23
C ILE A 113 -5.76 -5.57 -8.57
N LEU A 114 -5.88 -5.77 -7.25
CA LEU A 114 -5.11 -6.79 -6.52
C LEU A 114 -5.43 -8.20 -7.05
N LYS A 115 -6.70 -8.50 -7.31
CA LYS A 115 -7.12 -9.77 -7.93
C LYS A 115 -6.47 -9.96 -9.30
N THR A 116 -6.44 -8.91 -10.13
CA THR A 116 -5.74 -8.96 -11.41
C THR A 116 -4.26 -9.24 -11.24
N LEU A 117 -3.56 -8.65 -10.25
CA LEU A 117 -2.14 -8.92 -10.04
C LEU A 117 -1.86 -10.37 -9.60
N ILE A 118 -2.69 -10.93 -8.72
CA ILE A 118 -2.55 -12.33 -8.26
C ILE A 118 -2.81 -13.31 -9.41
N MET A 119 -3.83 -13.02 -10.23
CA MET A 119 -4.22 -13.87 -11.36
C MET A 119 -3.39 -13.60 -12.62
N SER A 120 -2.70 -12.46 -12.68
CA SER A 120 -1.89 -12.10 -13.84
C SER A 120 -0.74 -13.09 -13.95
N GLY A 121 -0.57 -13.61 -15.17
CA GLY A 121 0.59 -14.42 -15.50
C GLY A 121 1.88 -13.61 -15.47
N TYR A 122 2.96 -14.26 -15.90
CA TYR A 122 4.28 -13.69 -15.97
C TYR A 122 4.32 -12.37 -16.76
N SER A 123 4.83 -11.32 -16.11
CA SER A 123 5.15 -10.04 -16.74
C SER A 123 6.66 -9.78 -16.60
N PRO A 124 7.45 -9.85 -17.69
CA PRO A 124 8.92 -9.77 -17.60
C PRO A 124 9.46 -8.50 -16.93
N GLU A 125 8.72 -7.41 -17.03
CA GLU A 125 9.06 -6.07 -16.52
C GLU A 125 8.76 -5.89 -15.03
N HIS A 126 7.88 -6.74 -14.48
CA HIS A 126 7.35 -6.61 -13.12
C HIS A 126 7.51 -7.90 -12.27
N ASP A 127 7.96 -9.00 -12.87
CA ASP A 127 8.18 -10.27 -12.17
C ASP A 127 9.38 -10.21 -11.24
N VAL A 128 9.17 -10.70 -10.02
CA VAL A 128 10.27 -10.95 -9.08
C VAL A 128 10.10 -12.35 -8.51
N ALA A 129 10.92 -13.28 -9.01
CA ALA A 129 10.94 -14.68 -8.58
C ALA A 129 9.57 -15.39 -8.78
N GLY A 130 8.93 -15.15 -9.93
CA GLY A 130 7.66 -15.79 -10.29
C GLY A 130 6.41 -15.12 -9.72
N ILE A 131 6.57 -13.95 -9.09
CA ILE A 131 5.46 -13.15 -8.53
C ILE A 131 5.37 -11.82 -9.28
N SER A 132 4.19 -11.54 -9.82
CA SER A 132 3.87 -10.31 -10.56
C SER A 132 3.74 -9.09 -9.64
N ASP A 133 4.67 -8.13 -9.78
CA ASP A 133 4.75 -6.86 -9.06
C ASP A 133 4.48 -6.93 -7.53
N PRO A 134 5.38 -7.57 -6.76
CA PRO A 134 5.19 -7.72 -5.32
C PRO A 134 5.15 -6.38 -4.58
N PHE A 135 5.82 -5.35 -5.09
CA PHE A 135 5.83 -4.02 -4.47
C PHE A 135 4.45 -3.38 -4.55
N LEU A 136 3.82 -3.43 -5.73
CA LEU A 136 2.47 -2.91 -5.92
C LEU A 136 1.46 -3.68 -5.06
N GLN A 137 1.57 -5.01 -4.97
CA GLN A 137 0.71 -5.83 -4.10
C GLN A 137 0.83 -5.42 -2.63
N ILE A 138 2.05 -5.23 -2.11
CA ILE A 138 2.28 -4.80 -0.72
C ILE A 138 1.69 -3.41 -0.47
N TYR A 139 1.87 -2.46 -1.38
CA TYR A 139 1.30 -1.12 -1.22
C TYR A 139 -0.23 -1.10 -1.32
N LEU A 140 -0.82 -1.95 -2.16
CA LEU A 140 -2.26 -2.20 -2.21
C LEU A 140 -2.77 -2.70 -0.86
N LEU A 141 -2.15 -3.76 -0.32
CA LEU A 141 -2.51 -4.35 0.97
C LEU A 141 -2.40 -3.33 2.11
N ARG A 142 -1.35 -2.51 2.10
CA ARG A 142 -1.15 -1.45 3.08
C ARG A 142 -2.23 -0.38 3.02
N LEU A 143 -2.62 0.04 1.81
CA LEU A 143 -3.72 0.98 1.63
C LEU A 143 -5.05 0.37 2.08
N LEU A 144 -5.34 -0.87 1.69
CA LEU A 144 -6.52 -1.61 2.12
C LEU A 144 -6.61 -1.72 3.65
N ARG A 145 -5.49 -1.96 4.34
CA ARG A 145 -5.42 -1.94 5.81
C ARG A 145 -5.91 -0.63 6.41
N VAL A 146 -5.42 0.49 5.88
CA VAL A 146 -5.82 1.82 6.35
C VAL A 146 -7.30 2.08 6.05
N LEU A 147 -7.78 1.73 4.86
CA LEU A 147 -9.17 1.94 4.44
C LEU A 147 -10.16 1.10 5.25
N GLY A 148 -9.83 -0.17 5.53
CA GLY A 148 -10.67 -1.11 6.28
C GLY A 148 -10.65 -0.90 7.79
N ARG A 149 -9.69 -0.14 8.32
CA ARG A 149 -9.60 0.12 9.75
C ARG A 149 -10.86 0.82 10.25
N ASN A 150 -11.51 0.23 11.25
CA ASN A 150 -12.77 0.68 11.84
C ASN A 150 -13.95 0.78 10.86
N ASP A 151 -13.93 0.05 9.73
CA ASP A 151 -14.99 0.08 8.72
C ASP A 151 -15.42 -1.34 8.34
N ASN A 152 -16.65 -1.71 8.71
CA ASN A 152 -17.15 -3.06 8.49
C ASN A 152 -17.38 -3.33 7.00
N GLU A 153 -17.94 -2.37 6.25
CA GLU A 153 -18.28 -2.53 4.83
C GLU A 153 -17.03 -2.69 3.96
N ALA A 154 -16.02 -1.84 4.15
CA ALA A 154 -14.75 -1.98 3.46
C ALA A 154 -14.02 -3.27 3.85
N SER A 155 -14.02 -3.64 5.14
CA SER A 155 -13.41 -4.90 5.62
C SER A 155 -14.07 -6.11 4.96
N GLU A 156 -15.40 -6.14 4.90
CA GLU A 156 -16.15 -7.22 4.27
C GLU A 156 -15.84 -7.34 2.78
N THR A 157 -15.81 -6.20 2.07
CA THR A 157 -15.49 -6.13 0.64
C THR A 157 -14.12 -6.72 0.30
N MET A 158 -13.15 -6.67 1.22
CA MET A 158 -11.79 -7.15 1.00
C MET A 158 -11.49 -8.52 1.61
N ASN A 159 -12.41 -9.14 2.36
CA ASN A 159 -12.18 -10.44 3.02
C ASN A 159 -11.81 -11.54 2.00
N ASP A 160 -12.55 -11.64 0.90
CA ASP A 160 -12.34 -12.65 -0.14
C ASP A 160 -10.95 -12.56 -0.78
N ILE A 161 -10.50 -11.34 -1.10
CA ILE A 161 -9.19 -11.15 -1.73
C ILE A 161 -8.05 -11.43 -0.74
N LEU A 162 -8.22 -11.09 0.54
CA LEU A 162 -7.24 -11.39 1.57
C LEU A 162 -7.10 -12.90 1.81
N ALA A 163 -8.22 -13.64 1.76
CA ALA A 163 -8.21 -15.10 1.77
C ALA A 163 -7.46 -15.65 0.54
N GLN A 164 -7.78 -15.14 -0.66
CA GLN A 164 -7.15 -15.56 -1.92
C GLN A 164 -5.63 -15.30 -1.93
N VAL A 165 -5.17 -14.12 -1.49
CA VAL A 165 -3.72 -13.82 -1.37
C VAL A 165 -3.07 -14.80 -0.39
N SER A 166 -3.72 -15.06 0.75
CA SER A 166 -3.19 -15.93 1.80
C SER A 166 -3.02 -17.39 1.37
N THR A 167 -3.87 -17.88 0.46
CA THR A 167 -3.82 -19.26 -0.05
C THR A 167 -2.97 -19.41 -1.31
N ASN A 168 -3.00 -18.42 -2.21
CA ASN A 168 -2.38 -18.55 -3.53
C ASN A 168 -0.93 -18.04 -3.58
N THR A 169 -0.49 -17.26 -2.61
CA THR A 169 0.89 -16.73 -2.60
C THR A 169 1.86 -17.83 -2.20
N GLU A 170 2.83 -18.09 -3.07
CA GLU A 170 3.90 -19.04 -2.80
C GLU A 170 4.84 -18.52 -1.70
N ASN A 171 5.07 -19.31 -0.64
CA ASN A 171 5.88 -18.91 0.51
C ASN A 171 7.32 -19.47 0.48
N SER A 172 7.75 -20.03 -0.65
CA SER A 172 9.08 -20.64 -0.81
C SER A 172 10.21 -19.60 -0.89
N LYS A 173 9.88 -18.36 -1.27
CA LYS A 173 10.83 -17.24 -1.43
C LYS A 173 10.49 -16.09 -0.51
N ASN A 174 11.48 -15.24 -0.26
CA ASN A 174 11.32 -14.03 0.57
C ASN A 174 10.22 -13.09 0.05
N VAL A 175 10.07 -13.00 -1.28
CA VAL A 175 9.08 -12.12 -1.92
C VAL A 175 7.65 -12.48 -1.52
N GLY A 176 7.29 -13.76 -1.62
CA GLY A 176 5.97 -14.23 -1.21
C GLY A 176 5.76 -14.15 0.31
N ASN A 177 6.82 -14.40 1.10
CA ASN A 177 6.77 -14.17 2.55
C ASN A 177 6.51 -12.70 2.90
N ALA A 178 7.05 -11.75 2.14
CA ALA A 178 6.79 -10.32 2.33
C ALA A 178 5.34 -9.93 2.01
N ILE A 179 4.75 -10.49 0.95
CA ILE A 179 3.34 -10.29 0.62
C ILE A 179 2.46 -10.90 1.72
N LEU A 180 2.70 -12.16 2.08
CA LEU A 180 1.96 -12.83 3.16
C LEU A 180 2.08 -12.09 4.49
N TYR A 181 3.25 -11.52 4.79
CA TYR A 181 3.46 -10.70 5.98
C TYR A 181 2.56 -9.46 5.97
N GLU A 182 2.56 -8.67 4.89
CA GLU A 182 1.68 -7.50 4.81
C GLU A 182 0.20 -7.92 4.82
N THR A 183 -0.18 -9.03 4.19
CA THR A 183 -1.54 -9.60 4.24
C THR A 183 -1.96 -9.93 5.66
N VAL A 184 -1.10 -10.59 6.44
CA VAL A 184 -1.36 -10.86 7.86
C VAL A 184 -1.55 -9.56 8.63
N LEU A 185 -0.68 -8.57 8.46
CA LEU A 185 -0.85 -7.27 9.12
C LEU A 185 -2.18 -6.61 8.74
N THR A 186 -2.59 -6.71 7.47
CA THR A 186 -3.87 -6.19 7.01
C THR A 186 -5.03 -6.88 7.70
N ILE A 187 -5.07 -8.22 7.70
CA ILE A 187 -6.12 -9.03 8.33
C ILE A 187 -6.26 -8.69 9.82
N MET A 188 -5.15 -8.56 10.54
CA MET A 188 -5.17 -8.37 12.00
C MET A 188 -5.57 -6.95 12.43
N ASP A 189 -5.39 -5.94 11.58
CA ASP A 189 -5.69 -4.53 11.89
C ASP A 189 -7.12 -4.12 11.47
N ILE A 190 -7.77 -4.90 10.59
CA ILE A 190 -9.16 -4.69 10.17
C ILE A 190 -10.14 -5.58 10.95
N LYS A 191 -11.44 -5.29 10.83
CA LYS A 191 -12.52 -6.13 11.38
C LYS A 191 -12.83 -7.29 10.42
N SER A 192 -11.83 -8.15 10.25
CA SER A 192 -11.88 -9.36 9.43
C SER A 192 -12.70 -10.47 10.07
N GLU A 193 -13.17 -11.41 9.24
CA GLU A 193 -13.84 -12.62 9.70
C GLU A 193 -12.94 -13.48 10.60
N SER A 194 -13.53 -14.15 11.59
CA SER A 194 -12.80 -15.02 12.51
C SER A 194 -11.96 -16.10 11.81
N GLY A 195 -12.48 -16.70 10.73
CA GLY A 195 -11.75 -17.69 9.92
C GLY A 195 -10.48 -17.12 9.28
N LEU A 196 -10.55 -15.88 8.80
CA LEU A 196 -9.41 -15.20 8.18
C LEU A 196 -8.33 -14.84 9.21
N ARG A 197 -8.72 -14.47 10.44
CA ARG A 197 -7.78 -14.26 11.56
C ARG A 197 -7.08 -15.55 11.97
N VAL A 198 -7.80 -16.66 12.03
CA VAL A 198 -7.20 -17.99 12.28
C VAL A 198 -6.18 -18.33 11.18
N LEU A 199 -6.51 -18.09 9.91
CA LEU A 199 -5.57 -18.27 8.80
C LEU A 199 -4.32 -17.41 8.94
N ALA A 200 -4.47 -16.14 9.33
CA ALA A 200 -3.36 -15.23 9.56
C ALA A 200 -2.43 -15.71 10.70
N VAL A 201 -3.00 -16.18 11.81
CA VAL A 201 -2.22 -16.76 12.92
C VAL A 201 -1.49 -18.03 12.48
N ASN A 202 -2.12 -18.88 11.66
CA ASN A 202 -1.46 -20.07 11.11
C ASN A 202 -0.28 -19.71 10.18
N ILE A 203 -0.39 -18.62 9.40
CA ILE A 203 0.74 -18.08 8.62
C ILE A 203 1.89 -17.67 9.55
N LEU A 204 1.60 -16.93 10.63
CA LEU A 204 2.62 -16.55 11.62
C LEU A 204 3.25 -17.77 12.30
N GLY A 205 2.47 -18.80 12.62
CA GLY A 205 2.97 -20.07 13.14
C GLY A 205 3.98 -20.72 12.20
N ARG A 206 3.71 -20.72 10.89
CA ARG A 206 4.67 -21.19 9.86
C ARG A 206 5.93 -20.34 9.80
N PHE A 207 5.82 -19.02 9.99
CA PHE A 207 6.97 -18.13 10.01
C PHE A 207 7.86 -18.34 11.25
N LEU A 208 7.28 -18.67 12.41
CA LEU A 208 8.04 -18.97 13.63
C LEU A 208 8.96 -20.20 13.50
N ILE A 209 8.50 -21.23 12.79
CA ILE A 209 9.28 -22.46 12.57
C ILE A 209 10.22 -22.38 11.36
N ASN A 210 10.22 -21.26 10.63
CA ASN A 210 11.04 -21.10 9.43
C ASN A 210 12.54 -21.11 9.78
N ASN A 211 13.41 -21.63 8.92
CA ASN A 211 14.86 -21.63 9.19
C ASN A 211 15.50 -20.24 9.11
N ASP A 212 14.89 -19.31 8.37
CA ASP A 212 15.37 -17.93 8.24
C ASP A 212 15.07 -17.11 9.50
N LYS A 213 16.12 -16.59 10.13
CA LYS A 213 16.03 -15.73 11.32
C LYS A 213 15.24 -14.45 11.06
N ASN A 214 15.30 -13.90 9.85
CA ASN A 214 14.54 -12.70 9.47
C ASN A 214 13.03 -12.99 9.51
N ILE A 215 12.62 -14.16 9.01
CA ILE A 215 11.21 -14.57 8.99
C ILE A 215 10.72 -14.82 10.41
N ARG A 216 11.52 -15.48 11.26
CA ARG A 216 11.20 -15.65 12.70
C ARG A 216 11.04 -14.31 13.40
N TYR A 217 11.97 -13.37 13.16
CA TYR A 217 11.92 -12.04 13.74
C TYR A 217 10.64 -11.29 13.35
N VAL A 218 10.28 -11.32 12.07
CA VAL A 218 9.03 -10.73 11.57
C VAL A 218 7.82 -11.36 12.26
N ALA A 219 7.78 -12.69 12.39
CA ALA A 219 6.68 -13.38 13.06
C ALA A 219 6.52 -12.97 14.53
N LEU A 220 7.62 -12.97 15.29
CA LEU A 220 7.63 -12.59 16.72
C LEU A 220 7.19 -11.14 16.91
N ASN A 221 7.74 -10.21 16.13
CA ASN A 221 7.39 -8.80 16.19
C ASN A 221 5.91 -8.56 15.84
N THR A 222 5.36 -9.36 14.92
CA THR A 222 3.94 -9.28 14.54
C THR A 222 3.04 -9.83 15.62
N LEU A 223 3.38 -11.00 16.17
CA LEU A 223 2.64 -11.61 17.27
C LEU A 223 2.60 -10.68 18.48
N LEU A 224 3.71 -10.01 18.80
CA LEU A 224 3.76 -9.02 19.88
C LEU A 224 2.70 -7.92 19.72
N ARG A 225 2.49 -7.42 18.50
CA ARG A 225 1.44 -6.43 18.20
C ARG A 225 0.03 -7.01 18.28
N VAL A 226 -0.13 -8.28 17.94
CA VAL A 226 -1.41 -8.99 17.81
C VAL A 226 -1.91 -9.60 19.12
N VAL A 227 -1.03 -9.87 20.09
CA VAL A 227 -1.39 -10.46 21.41
C VAL A 227 -2.50 -9.68 22.11
N HIS A 228 -2.54 -8.35 21.93
CA HIS A 228 -3.57 -7.50 22.50
C HIS A 228 -4.94 -7.62 21.81
N ALA A 229 -4.97 -8.04 20.53
CA ALA A 229 -6.19 -8.14 19.73
C ALA A 229 -6.79 -9.56 19.74
N ASP A 230 -5.96 -10.61 19.76
CA ASP A 230 -6.42 -12.01 19.73
C ASP A 230 -5.54 -12.93 20.59
N HIS A 231 -5.76 -12.85 21.92
CA HIS A 231 -4.95 -13.57 22.90
C HIS A 231 -5.05 -15.10 22.75
N ASN A 232 -6.24 -15.62 22.48
CA ASN A 232 -6.51 -17.06 22.46
C ASN A 232 -5.85 -17.76 21.26
N ALA A 233 -5.81 -17.11 20.10
CA ALA A 233 -5.16 -17.68 18.92
C ALA A 233 -3.63 -17.73 19.09
N VAL A 234 -3.04 -16.69 19.70
CA VAL A 234 -1.59 -16.65 19.96
C VAL A 234 -1.15 -17.71 20.98
N GLN A 235 -1.97 -17.98 22.00
CA GLN A 235 -1.65 -19.01 23.01
C GLN A 235 -1.38 -20.40 22.40
N ARG A 236 -2.01 -20.74 21.26
CA ARG A 236 -1.82 -22.04 20.58
C ARG A 236 -0.39 -22.27 20.10
N HIS A 237 0.37 -21.20 19.85
CA HIS A 237 1.76 -21.27 19.39
C HIS A 237 2.78 -21.00 20.49
N ARG A 238 2.36 -20.92 21.77
CA ARG A 238 3.24 -20.63 22.91
C ARG A 238 4.44 -21.58 23.00
N ALA A 239 4.26 -22.86 22.69
CA ALA A 239 5.34 -23.85 22.72
C ALA A 239 6.46 -23.58 21.70
N THR A 240 6.19 -22.80 20.66
CA THR A 240 7.15 -22.42 19.62
C THR A 240 7.85 -21.09 19.94
N VAL A 241 7.28 -20.29 20.84
CA VAL A 241 7.86 -19.02 21.32
C VAL A 241 8.75 -19.35 22.52
N VAL A 242 10.02 -19.69 22.26
CA VAL A 242 11.07 -19.90 23.26
C VAL A 242 12.06 -18.75 23.21
#